data_AF-A0A2V9U2R0-F1
#
_entry.id   AF-A0A2V9U2R0-F1
#
_cell.length_a   1.000
_cell.length_b   1.000
_cell.length_c   1.000
_cell.angle_alpha   90.00
_cell.angle_beta   90.00
_cell.angle_gamma   90.00
#
_symmetry.space_group_name_H-M   'P 1'
#
loop_
_entity.id
_entity.type
_entity.pdbx_description
1 polymer ?
#
loop_
_entity_poly.entity_id
_entity_poly.type
_entity_poly.pdbx_seq_one_letter_code
_entity_poly.pdbx_strand_id
1 'polypeptide(L)'
;MKTYPFAFVLILVTVAMFAQPQKSPLPLPDSGDVTLPLDEYNKLLELASRRVKKPDVAPQNFSIKCADLKFRVDGSSVVGSVQLEGEVFKKGVIKVPLVKGMTTFDAKQDGKGVPLQQENGTQIAILNGPADFVITLNAGLPLRIDAGRASFSLPAPTSSSAQLTLVVPGEHTFVNISPGLITSRASAGGSTTVEATLVPGQPASIWWATRETALQAPPKEVRFLADIKTLISVSESELRIGALADVNVVQGEPSEFEIAIPEDYEVTGVTGASLESTETHGNQLTLKVTGSQHHQFLISLERSITDTKTTAPFLSFKKAQRETGEVLVEGAGTMELTATEGGGLKRMDVKETSVYLRALAHSSPQAAFRFHRQPNEQPTLMLAWTRFPDSSVLAAVAESAAVTTLVTSEGKTLTEIKLTVKNQA
;
A
#
# COMPACT_ATOMS: atom_id res chain seq x y z
N MET A 1 -32.65 -46.81 65.93
CA MET A 1 -32.28 -46.96 64.50
C MET A 1 -31.96 -45.57 63.97
N LYS A 2 -30.79 -45.43 63.33
CA LYS A 2 -30.46 -44.61 62.14
C LYS A 2 -31.17 -43.25 62.01
N THR A 3 -30.56 -42.10 61.81
CA THR A 3 -29.24 -41.71 61.27
C THR A 3 -29.22 -40.17 61.43
N TYR A 4 -28.15 -39.59 61.96
CA TYR A 4 -28.07 -38.15 62.28
C TYR A 4 -27.73 -37.29 61.04
N PRO A 5 -28.19 -36.02 61.01
CA PRO A 5 -28.32 -35.24 59.79
C PRO A 5 -27.01 -34.56 59.36
N PHE A 6 -26.80 -34.55 58.04
CA PHE A 6 -25.78 -33.77 57.34
C PHE A 6 -26.22 -32.31 57.25
N ALA A 7 -25.49 -31.40 57.90
CA ALA A 7 -25.59 -29.96 57.68
C ALA A 7 -24.27 -29.46 57.11
N PHE A 8 -24.38 -28.85 55.93
CA PHE A 8 -23.31 -28.31 55.10
C PHE A 8 -22.70 -27.07 55.78
N VAL A 9 -21.41 -27.09 56.11
CA VAL A 9 -20.65 -25.91 56.53
C VAL A 9 -19.54 -25.65 55.52
N LEU A 10 -19.67 -24.51 54.85
CA LEU A 10 -18.73 -23.96 53.91
C LEU A 10 -17.54 -23.37 54.69
N ILE A 11 -16.37 -24.02 54.68
CA ILE A 11 -15.12 -23.46 55.21
C ILE A 11 -14.27 -23.01 54.03
N LEU A 12 -14.10 -21.69 53.89
CA LEU A 12 -13.07 -21.08 53.05
C LEU A 12 -11.71 -21.42 53.66
N VAL A 13 -10.91 -22.25 52.98
CA VAL A 13 -9.48 -22.42 53.25
C VAL A 13 -8.72 -21.74 52.13
N THR A 14 -8.23 -20.54 52.40
CA THR A 14 -7.25 -19.83 51.58
C THR A 14 -5.90 -20.54 51.67
N VAL A 15 -5.47 -21.17 50.60
CA VAL A 15 -4.11 -21.74 50.47
C VAL A 15 -3.16 -20.58 50.15
N ALA A 16 -2.28 -20.27 51.10
CA ALA A 16 -1.23 -19.28 50.98
C ALA A 16 -0.17 -19.71 49.96
N MET A 17 0.19 -18.79 49.07
CA MET A 17 1.34 -18.94 48.17
C MET A 17 2.65 -19.05 48.98
N PHE A 18 3.46 -20.05 48.64
CA PHE A 18 4.86 -20.14 49.06
C PHE A 18 5.70 -19.11 48.30
N ALA A 19 5.96 -17.97 48.93
CA ALA A 19 7.02 -17.06 48.52
C ALA A 19 8.35 -17.52 49.16
N GLN A 20 9.38 -17.73 48.33
CA GLN A 20 10.76 -17.88 48.83
C GLN A 20 11.15 -16.60 49.59
N PRO A 21 11.80 -16.71 50.76
CA PRO A 21 12.19 -15.54 51.53
C PRO A 21 13.28 -14.76 50.79
N GLN A 22 12.89 -13.59 50.30
CA GLN A 22 13.78 -12.48 50.02
C GLN A 22 14.60 -12.26 51.31
N LYS A 23 15.91 -12.50 51.28
CA LYS A 23 16.80 -12.15 52.40
C LYS A 23 16.69 -10.64 52.61
N SER A 24 15.84 -10.23 53.55
CA SER A 24 15.84 -8.88 54.07
C SER A 24 17.27 -8.53 54.51
N PRO A 25 17.75 -7.32 54.25
CA PRO A 25 18.97 -6.87 54.91
C PRO A 25 18.74 -7.01 56.42
N LEU A 26 19.64 -7.70 57.10
CA LEU A 26 19.61 -7.82 58.56
C LEU A 26 19.41 -6.41 59.14
N PRO A 27 18.52 -6.23 60.14
CA PRO A 27 18.38 -4.93 60.78
C PRO A 27 19.75 -4.50 61.27
N LEU A 28 20.14 -3.26 60.96
CA LEU A 28 21.33 -2.67 61.54
C LEU A 28 21.16 -2.74 63.07
N PRO A 29 22.15 -3.26 63.82
CA PRO A 29 22.05 -3.30 65.27
C PRO A 29 21.87 -1.87 65.81
N ASP A 30 21.16 -1.74 66.92
CA ASP A 30 21.00 -0.46 67.61
C ASP A 30 22.38 0.20 67.85
N SER A 31 22.44 1.52 67.72
CA SER A 31 23.68 2.27 67.93
C SER A 31 24.24 2.00 69.33
N GLY A 32 25.38 1.32 69.39
CA GLY A 32 26.07 0.96 70.62
C GLY A 32 27.58 1.02 70.43
N ASP A 33 28.30 1.21 71.52
CA ASP A 33 29.76 1.29 71.52
C ASP A 33 30.37 -0.10 71.31
N VAL A 34 31.19 -0.25 70.27
CA VAL A 34 31.96 -1.47 70.00
C VAL A 34 33.41 -1.20 70.35
N THR A 35 33.94 -1.93 71.34
CA THR A 35 35.37 -1.90 71.66
C THR A 35 36.08 -2.95 70.82
N LEU A 36 37.00 -2.53 69.97
CA LEU A 36 37.74 -3.40 69.07
C LEU A 36 39.25 -3.16 69.23
N PRO A 37 40.09 -4.20 69.26
CA PRO A 37 41.55 -4.05 69.20
C PRO A 37 41.97 -3.25 67.96
N LEU A 38 42.98 -2.37 68.14
CA LEU A 38 43.39 -1.42 67.09
C LEU A 38 43.88 -2.12 65.81
N ASP A 39 44.51 -3.27 65.95
CA ASP A 39 44.95 -4.14 64.85
C ASP A 39 43.78 -4.70 64.05
N GLU A 40 42.71 -5.14 64.73
CA GLU A 40 41.50 -5.62 64.08
C GLU A 40 40.75 -4.48 63.39
N TYR A 41 40.77 -3.28 63.99
CA TYR A 41 40.15 -2.08 63.41
C TYR A 41 40.88 -1.66 62.14
N ASN A 42 42.21 -1.63 62.18
CA ASN A 42 43.04 -1.32 61.03
C ASN A 42 42.85 -2.36 59.92
N LYS A 43 42.72 -3.65 60.27
CA LYS A 43 42.46 -4.71 59.30
C LYS A 43 41.08 -4.58 58.63
N LEU A 44 40.05 -4.22 59.40
CA LEU A 44 38.70 -3.97 58.87
C LEU A 44 38.67 -2.71 58.00
N LEU A 45 39.37 -1.64 58.40
CA LEU A 45 39.59 -0.44 57.58
C LEU A 45 40.32 -0.79 56.28
N GLU A 46 41.35 -1.62 56.34
CA GLU A 46 42.09 -2.06 55.16
C GLU A 46 41.16 -2.86 54.22
N LEU A 47 40.39 -3.81 54.75
CA LEU A 47 39.42 -4.58 53.97
C LEU A 47 38.29 -3.73 53.39
N ALA A 48 37.80 -2.73 54.12
CA ALA A 48 36.77 -1.80 53.66
C ALA A 48 37.33 -0.79 52.63
N SER A 49 38.60 -0.42 52.75
CA SER A 49 39.29 0.48 51.82
C SER A 49 39.68 -0.20 50.50
N ARG A 50 39.77 -1.55 50.49
CA ARG A 50 39.94 -2.33 49.27
C ARG A 50 38.69 -2.18 48.40
N ARG A 51 38.73 -1.23 47.46
CA ARG A 51 37.73 -1.12 46.40
C ARG A 51 37.66 -2.46 45.67
N VAL A 52 36.55 -3.20 45.84
CA VAL A 52 36.21 -4.32 44.97
C VAL A 52 36.22 -3.75 43.55
N LYS A 53 37.22 -4.10 42.75
CA LYS A 53 37.22 -3.76 41.32
C LYS A 53 35.92 -4.34 40.78
N LYS A 54 34.96 -3.47 40.45
CA LYS A 54 33.77 -3.92 39.71
C LYS A 54 34.33 -4.65 38.48
N PRO A 55 33.90 -5.90 38.21
CA PRO A 55 34.30 -6.57 36.99
C PRO A 55 34.05 -5.61 35.84
N ASP A 56 35.04 -5.47 34.96
CA ASP A 56 34.86 -4.70 33.73
C ASP A 56 33.86 -5.48 32.88
N VAL A 57 32.57 -5.14 33.00
CA VAL A 57 31.51 -5.82 32.26
C VAL A 57 31.51 -5.19 30.88
N ALA A 58 31.88 -5.96 29.87
CA ALA A 58 31.81 -5.54 28.48
C ALA A 58 30.43 -4.91 28.18
N PRO A 59 30.38 -3.75 27.50
CA PRO A 59 29.12 -3.04 27.25
C PRO A 59 28.16 -3.85 26.37
N GLN A 60 28.66 -4.83 25.63
CA GLN A 60 27.89 -5.84 24.91
C GLN A 60 28.31 -7.25 25.33
N ASN A 61 27.37 -8.19 25.22
CA ASN A 61 27.63 -9.60 25.56
C ASN A 61 28.40 -10.33 24.45
N PHE A 62 28.24 -9.92 23.20
CA PHE A 62 28.86 -10.52 22.02
C PHE A 62 28.92 -9.49 20.88
N SER A 63 29.71 -9.77 19.83
CA SER A 63 29.65 -9.10 18.53
C SER A 63 29.75 -10.12 17.39
N ILE A 64 29.12 -9.80 16.25
CA ILE A 64 29.31 -10.54 14.99
C ILE A 64 30.17 -9.64 14.08
N LYS A 65 31.39 -10.09 13.82
CA LYS A 65 32.40 -9.37 13.04
C LYS A 65 32.06 -9.47 11.55
N CYS A 66 31.92 -10.70 11.04
CA CYS A 66 31.72 -10.97 9.61
C CYS A 66 30.57 -11.93 9.38
N ALA A 67 29.87 -11.74 8.27
CA ALA A 67 28.88 -12.68 7.74
C ALA A 67 29.17 -12.96 6.26
N ASP A 68 29.49 -14.21 5.94
CA ASP A 68 29.70 -14.70 4.58
C ASP A 68 28.53 -15.59 4.17
N LEU A 69 27.76 -15.14 3.18
CA LEU A 69 26.57 -15.81 2.69
C LEU A 69 26.87 -16.44 1.33
N LYS A 70 26.71 -17.76 1.22
CA LYS A 70 26.91 -18.49 -0.04
C LYS A 70 25.63 -19.22 -0.39
N PHE A 71 24.93 -18.73 -1.40
CA PHE A 71 23.64 -19.27 -1.83
C PHE A 71 23.64 -19.66 -3.30
N ARG A 72 22.81 -20.65 -3.62
CA ARG A 72 22.54 -21.11 -4.97
C ARG A 72 21.04 -21.28 -5.14
N VAL A 73 20.55 -20.92 -6.31
CA VAL A 73 19.21 -21.28 -6.75
C VAL A 73 19.21 -22.76 -7.18
N ASP A 74 18.35 -23.56 -6.56
CA ASP A 74 18.14 -24.96 -6.86
C ASP A 74 16.64 -25.25 -7.01
N GLY A 75 16.21 -25.51 -8.25
CA GLY A 75 14.80 -25.65 -8.61
C GLY A 75 13.96 -24.44 -8.18
N SER A 76 13.00 -24.67 -7.29
CA SER A 76 12.10 -23.66 -6.73
C SER A 76 12.54 -23.13 -5.36
N SER A 77 13.82 -23.26 -5.02
CA SER A 77 14.35 -22.86 -3.72
C SER A 77 15.72 -22.19 -3.86
N VAL A 78 16.10 -21.41 -2.84
CA VAL A 78 17.45 -20.88 -2.70
C VAL A 78 18.08 -21.56 -1.49
N VAL A 79 19.14 -22.31 -1.71
CA VAL A 79 19.80 -23.13 -0.68
C VAL A 79 21.27 -22.75 -0.57
N GLY A 80 21.82 -22.84 0.62
CA GLY A 80 23.19 -22.38 0.85
C GLY A 80 23.61 -22.42 2.30
N SER A 81 24.67 -21.67 2.59
CA SER A 81 25.22 -21.52 3.92
C SER A 81 25.46 -20.06 4.30
N VAL A 82 25.40 -19.81 5.60
CA VAL A 82 25.78 -18.54 6.22
C VAL A 82 26.86 -18.84 7.25
N GLN A 83 28.06 -18.32 7.05
CA GLN A 83 29.14 -18.38 8.02
C GLN A 83 29.19 -17.06 8.80
N LEU A 84 29.09 -17.18 10.12
CA LEU A 84 29.12 -16.05 11.05
C LEU A 84 30.36 -16.17 11.92
N GLU A 85 31.16 -15.11 11.93
CA GLU A 85 32.36 -15.00 12.76
C GLU A 85 32.16 -13.90 13.78
N GLY A 86 32.47 -14.18 15.04
CA GLY A 86 32.23 -13.24 16.12
C GLY A 86 32.93 -13.61 17.40
N GLU A 87 32.62 -12.88 18.45
CA GLU A 87 33.21 -13.05 19.76
C GLU A 87 32.16 -12.88 20.84
N VAL A 88 32.20 -13.75 21.85
CA VAL A 88 31.45 -13.60 23.09
C VAL A 88 32.38 -12.99 24.12
N PHE A 89 32.04 -11.82 24.65
CA PHE A 89 32.89 -11.10 25.61
C PHE A 89 32.61 -11.51 27.06
N LYS A 90 31.36 -11.87 27.37
CA LYS A 90 30.93 -12.14 28.74
C LYS A 90 31.18 -13.59 29.11
N LYS A 91 31.64 -13.81 30.35
CA LYS A 91 31.80 -15.15 30.92
C LYS A 91 30.44 -15.83 31.14
N GLY A 92 30.34 -17.09 30.71
CA GLY A 92 29.15 -17.93 30.91
C GLY A 92 28.36 -18.18 29.63
N VAL A 93 27.12 -18.64 29.78
CA VAL A 93 26.23 -19.01 28.67
C VAL A 93 25.54 -17.76 28.12
N ILE A 94 25.75 -17.48 26.84
CA ILE A 94 25.22 -16.29 26.14
C ILE A 94 24.38 -16.72 24.94
N LYS A 95 23.23 -16.07 24.79
CA LYS A 95 22.35 -16.17 23.62
C LYS A 95 22.89 -15.27 22.51
N VAL A 96 23.28 -15.86 21.38
CA VAL A 96 23.76 -15.14 20.20
C VAL A 96 22.75 -15.31 19.06
N PRO A 97 21.99 -14.27 18.68
CA PRO A 97 21.09 -14.32 17.53
C PRO A 97 21.91 -14.40 16.24
N LEU A 98 21.66 -15.43 15.45
CA LEU A 98 22.42 -15.73 14.23
C LEU A 98 21.72 -15.13 13.00
N VAL A 99 20.52 -15.61 12.71
CA VAL A 99 19.73 -15.22 11.53
C VAL A 99 18.25 -15.18 11.86
N LYS A 100 17.49 -14.33 11.18
CA LYS A 100 16.03 -14.23 11.29
C LYS A 100 15.41 -14.40 9.91
N GLY A 101 14.33 -15.19 9.80
CA GLY A 101 13.58 -15.32 8.53
C GLY A 101 14.19 -16.25 7.48
N MET A 102 15.16 -17.08 7.88
CA MET A 102 15.69 -18.19 7.07
C MET A 102 15.22 -19.53 7.63
N THR A 103 15.01 -20.52 6.77
CA THR A 103 14.79 -21.91 7.19
C THR A 103 16.15 -22.57 7.42
N THR A 104 16.55 -22.76 8.68
CA THR A 104 17.82 -23.42 9.03
C THR A 104 17.67 -24.92 9.00
N PHE A 105 18.54 -25.61 8.26
CA PHE A 105 18.61 -27.06 8.16
C PHE A 105 19.53 -27.66 9.24
N ASP A 106 20.73 -27.11 9.38
CA ASP A 106 21.66 -27.44 10.45
C ASP A 106 22.51 -26.21 10.82
N ALA A 107 23.18 -26.28 11.97
CA ALA A 107 24.22 -25.33 12.35
C ALA A 107 25.40 -26.07 12.98
N LYS A 108 26.60 -25.68 12.57
CA LYS A 108 27.85 -26.31 13.01
C LYS A 108 28.87 -25.28 13.46
N GLN A 109 29.62 -25.65 14.48
CA GLN A 109 30.81 -24.96 14.96
C GLN A 109 31.92 -26.02 15.05
N ASP A 110 33.04 -25.80 14.38
CA ASP A 110 34.15 -26.76 14.29
C ASP A 110 33.70 -28.18 13.87
N GLY A 111 32.74 -28.25 12.95
CA GLY A 111 32.15 -29.51 12.45
C GLY A 111 31.17 -30.20 13.41
N LYS A 112 30.99 -29.70 14.63
CA LYS A 112 30.04 -30.24 15.62
C LYS A 112 28.74 -29.44 15.60
N GLY A 113 27.62 -30.11 15.85
CA GLY A 113 26.31 -29.46 15.92
C GLY A 113 26.24 -28.42 17.04
N VAL A 114 25.64 -27.27 16.75
CA VAL A 114 25.42 -26.18 17.72
C VAL A 114 23.98 -26.24 18.22
N PRO A 115 23.72 -26.17 19.54
CA PRO A 115 22.37 -26.07 20.05
C PRO A 115 21.73 -24.75 19.61
N LEU A 116 20.62 -24.86 18.88
CA LEU A 116 19.83 -23.71 18.44
C LEU A 116 18.53 -23.63 19.23
N GLN A 117 18.17 -22.40 19.63
CA GLN A 117 16.86 -22.04 20.14
C GLN A 117 16.20 -21.08 19.15
N GLN A 118 14.92 -21.27 18.85
CA GLN A 118 14.17 -20.33 18.04
C GLN A 118 13.30 -19.43 18.93
N GLU A 119 13.44 -18.11 18.77
CA GLU A 119 12.59 -17.11 19.44
C GLU A 119 12.10 -16.09 18.40
N ASN A 120 10.78 -15.95 18.22
CA ASN A 120 10.16 -15.00 17.28
C ASN A 120 10.72 -15.08 15.83
N GLY A 121 11.04 -16.29 15.36
CA GLY A 121 11.61 -16.53 14.02
C GLY A 121 13.11 -16.24 13.89
N THR A 122 13.78 -15.85 14.99
CA THR A 122 15.24 -15.70 15.07
C THR A 122 15.86 -16.99 15.58
N GLN A 123 16.88 -17.49 14.89
CA GLN A 123 17.71 -18.61 15.33
C GLN A 123 18.79 -18.10 16.26
N ILE A 124 18.86 -18.64 17.47
CA ILE A 124 19.77 -18.22 18.53
C ILE A 124 20.68 -19.38 18.88
N ALA A 125 22.00 -19.19 18.79
CA ALA A 125 22.97 -20.13 19.34
C ALA A 125 23.21 -19.86 20.83
N ILE A 126 23.43 -20.94 21.57
CA ILE A 126 23.80 -20.90 22.98
C ILE A 126 25.30 -21.17 23.09
N LEU A 127 26.08 -20.11 23.32
CA LEU A 127 27.55 -20.15 23.31
C LEU A 127 28.14 -19.87 24.70
N ASN A 128 29.30 -20.47 24.98
CA ASN A 128 30.05 -20.21 26.21
C ASN A 128 31.16 -19.19 25.93
N GLY A 129 31.15 -18.09 26.68
CA GLY A 129 32.20 -17.08 26.62
C GLY A 129 33.10 -17.04 27.87
N PRO A 130 34.19 -16.27 27.82
CA PRO A 130 34.64 -15.49 26.66
C PRO A 130 35.35 -16.37 25.62
N ALA A 131 34.97 -16.25 24.35
CA ALA A 131 35.56 -17.02 23.24
C ALA A 131 35.18 -16.42 21.87
N ASP A 132 36.07 -16.54 20.90
CA ASP A 132 35.72 -16.39 19.49
C ASP A 132 34.86 -17.57 19.04
N PHE A 133 34.00 -17.34 18.04
CA PHE A 133 33.19 -18.37 17.43
C PHE A 133 33.12 -18.22 15.91
N VAL A 134 33.02 -19.36 15.23
CA VAL A 134 32.69 -19.47 13.82
C VAL A 134 31.53 -20.46 13.70
N ILE A 135 30.37 -19.99 13.26
CA ILE A 135 29.17 -20.82 13.11
C ILE A 135 28.78 -20.82 11.64
N THR A 136 28.69 -22.01 11.07
CA THR A 136 28.13 -22.23 9.73
C THR A 136 26.71 -22.75 9.87
N LEU A 137 25.74 -22.01 9.35
CA LEU A 137 24.36 -22.45 9.22
C LEU A 137 24.10 -22.90 7.79
N ASN A 138 23.59 -24.10 7.58
CA ASN A 138 22.98 -24.45 6.29
C ASN A 138 21.52 -24.01 6.31
N ALA A 139 21.09 -23.31 5.28
CA ALA A 139 19.78 -22.68 5.24
C ALA A 139 19.14 -22.69 3.86
N GLY A 140 17.83 -22.58 3.84
CA GLY A 140 16.99 -22.44 2.67
C GLY A 140 16.06 -21.24 2.76
N LEU A 141 15.73 -20.70 1.60
CA LEU A 141 14.77 -19.62 1.39
C LEU A 141 13.80 -20.01 0.26
N PRO A 142 12.52 -19.62 0.37
CA PRO A 142 11.58 -19.82 -0.71
C PRO A 142 11.95 -18.93 -1.91
N LEU A 143 11.91 -19.49 -3.11
CA LEU A 143 12.02 -18.74 -4.35
C LEU A 143 10.63 -18.47 -4.90
N ARG A 144 10.27 -17.20 -5.11
CA ARG A 144 9.05 -16.83 -5.84
C ARG A 144 9.38 -16.76 -7.32
N ILE A 145 8.63 -17.48 -8.14
CA ILE A 145 8.73 -17.45 -9.59
C ILE A 145 7.38 -16.95 -10.12
N ASP A 146 7.38 -15.74 -10.67
CA ASP A 146 6.27 -15.13 -11.38
C ASP A 146 6.60 -15.10 -12.89
N ALA A 147 5.63 -14.76 -13.75
CA ALA A 147 5.84 -14.69 -15.18
C ALA A 147 7.03 -13.75 -15.53
N GLY A 148 8.13 -14.33 -16.02
CA GLY A 148 9.34 -13.59 -16.41
C GLY A 148 10.22 -13.09 -15.26
N ARG A 149 9.93 -13.41 -14.00
CA ARG A 149 10.71 -12.92 -12.84
C ARG A 149 10.85 -13.99 -11.75
N ALA A 150 12.08 -14.25 -11.34
CA ALA A 150 12.36 -14.96 -10.10
C ALA A 150 12.85 -13.98 -9.03
N SER A 151 12.37 -14.12 -7.80
CA SER A 151 12.70 -13.23 -6.70
C SER A 151 12.68 -13.94 -5.34
N PHE A 152 13.51 -13.45 -4.42
CA PHE A 152 13.49 -13.86 -3.03
C PHE A 152 13.98 -12.72 -2.13
N SER A 153 13.66 -12.80 -0.84
CA SER A 153 14.19 -11.90 0.17
C SER A 153 15.28 -12.61 0.96
N LEU A 154 16.46 -12.02 1.03
CA LEU A 154 17.62 -12.53 1.74
C LEU A 154 17.84 -11.72 3.03
N PRO A 155 17.61 -12.30 4.22
CA PRO A 155 17.94 -11.64 5.47
C PRO A 155 19.46 -11.48 5.63
N ALA A 156 19.94 -10.23 5.76
CA ALA A 156 21.33 -9.97 6.14
C ALA A 156 21.48 -10.00 7.67
N PRO A 157 22.42 -10.79 8.23
CA PRO A 157 22.72 -10.78 9.66
C PRO A 157 23.12 -9.39 10.17
N THR A 158 22.89 -9.13 11.46
CA THR A 158 23.39 -7.92 12.13
C THR A 158 24.87 -8.10 12.47
N SER A 159 25.74 -7.84 11.50
CA SER A 159 27.21 -7.95 11.58
C SER A 159 27.90 -6.64 11.20
N SER A 160 29.22 -6.55 11.37
CA SER A 160 29.99 -5.40 10.84
C SER A 160 30.10 -5.44 9.30
N SER A 161 30.19 -6.63 8.70
CA SER A 161 30.20 -6.83 7.25
C SER A 161 29.31 -8.00 6.83
N ALA A 162 28.68 -7.90 5.65
CA ALA A 162 27.85 -8.94 5.06
C ALA A 162 28.18 -9.10 3.58
N GLN A 163 28.87 -10.19 3.23
CA GLN A 163 29.26 -10.53 1.86
C GLN A 163 28.35 -11.64 1.33
N LEU A 164 27.91 -11.51 0.08
CA LEU A 164 27.08 -12.49 -0.61
C LEU A 164 27.80 -13.02 -1.84
N THR A 165 27.87 -14.35 -1.95
CA THR A 165 28.09 -15.06 -3.21
C THR A 165 26.80 -15.79 -3.59
N LEU A 166 26.18 -15.40 -4.70
CA LEU A 166 24.94 -15.97 -5.19
C LEU A 166 25.15 -16.60 -6.56
N VAL A 167 24.76 -17.87 -6.72
CA VAL A 167 24.72 -18.56 -8.02
C VAL A 167 23.28 -18.65 -8.50
N VAL A 168 22.98 -18.01 -9.63
CA VAL A 168 21.67 -18.06 -10.29
C VAL A 168 21.75 -18.82 -11.62
N PRO A 169 20.65 -19.47 -12.06
CA PRO A 169 20.59 -20.12 -13.36
C PRO A 169 20.64 -19.09 -14.49
N GLY A 170 21.15 -19.53 -15.64
CA GLY A 170 21.28 -18.73 -16.86
C GLY A 170 22.64 -18.08 -16.98
N GLU A 171 23.18 -18.12 -18.19
CA GLU A 171 24.39 -17.40 -18.56
C GLU A 171 24.04 -15.94 -18.85
N HIS A 172 24.90 -15.01 -18.43
CA HIS A 172 24.67 -13.57 -18.54
C HIS A 172 23.38 -13.08 -17.86
N THR A 173 22.91 -13.78 -16.83
CA THR A 173 21.72 -13.39 -16.07
C THR A 173 21.97 -12.07 -15.36
N PHE A 174 21.10 -11.08 -15.58
CA PHE A 174 21.15 -9.81 -14.89
C PHE A 174 20.39 -9.88 -13.55
N VAL A 175 21.15 -9.93 -12.46
CA VAL A 175 20.60 -9.93 -11.09
C VAL A 175 20.55 -8.51 -10.54
N ASN A 176 19.43 -8.17 -9.90
CA ASN A 176 19.22 -6.95 -9.14
C ASN A 176 19.22 -7.26 -7.64
N ILE A 177 19.83 -6.39 -6.84
CA ILE A 177 19.92 -6.50 -5.38
C ILE A 177 19.57 -5.13 -4.78
N SER A 178 18.62 -5.09 -3.84
CA SER A 178 18.25 -3.85 -3.15
C SER A 178 17.73 -4.11 -1.73
N PRO A 179 18.31 -3.48 -0.68
CA PRO A 179 19.55 -2.72 -0.70
C PRO A 179 20.78 -3.64 -0.85
N GLY A 180 21.87 -3.10 -1.41
CA GLY A 180 23.15 -3.81 -1.58
C GLY A 180 23.93 -3.32 -2.79
N LEU A 181 25.21 -3.67 -2.88
CA LEU A 181 26.10 -3.30 -3.98
C LEU A 181 26.69 -4.56 -4.60
N ILE A 182 26.44 -4.79 -5.89
CA ILE A 182 27.10 -5.86 -6.66
C ILE A 182 28.54 -5.44 -6.92
N THR A 183 29.50 -6.26 -6.48
CA THR A 183 30.94 -6.01 -6.61
C THR A 183 31.54 -6.79 -7.78
N SER A 184 30.99 -7.96 -8.11
CA SER A 184 31.45 -8.78 -9.22
C SER A 184 30.32 -9.59 -9.84
N ARG A 185 30.46 -9.90 -11.12
CA ARG A 185 29.59 -10.81 -11.87
C ARG A 185 30.43 -11.62 -12.85
N ALA A 186 30.27 -12.93 -12.80
CA ALA A 186 30.88 -13.86 -13.74
C ALA A 186 29.84 -14.87 -14.22
N SER A 187 29.88 -15.23 -15.49
CA SER A 187 29.00 -16.24 -16.07
C SER A 187 29.84 -17.36 -16.66
N ALA A 188 29.48 -18.60 -16.32
CA ALA A 188 30.14 -19.81 -16.82
C ALA A 188 29.21 -21.02 -16.64
N GLY A 189 29.28 -21.97 -17.58
CA GLY A 189 28.63 -23.27 -17.46
C GLY A 189 27.11 -23.19 -17.27
N GLY A 190 26.42 -22.25 -17.94
CA GLY A 190 24.97 -22.09 -17.85
C GLY A 190 24.47 -21.42 -16.55
N SER A 191 25.38 -20.86 -15.75
CA SER A 191 25.06 -20.16 -14.50
C SER A 191 25.74 -18.80 -14.45
N THR A 192 25.21 -17.91 -13.61
CA THR A 192 25.82 -16.62 -13.30
C THR A 192 26.07 -16.54 -11.80
N THR A 193 27.32 -16.28 -11.43
CA THR A 193 27.75 -16.01 -10.07
C THR A 193 27.82 -14.50 -9.85
N VAL A 194 27.19 -14.04 -8.79
CA VAL A 194 27.15 -12.64 -8.37
C VAL A 194 27.79 -12.52 -6.99
N GLU A 195 28.74 -11.61 -6.86
CA GLU A 195 29.27 -11.20 -5.56
C GLU A 195 28.74 -9.82 -5.21
N ALA A 196 28.30 -9.63 -3.96
CA ALA A 196 27.72 -8.39 -3.51
C ALA A 196 27.95 -8.13 -2.02
N THR A 197 28.05 -6.85 -1.66
CA THR A 197 28.01 -6.40 -0.27
C THR A 197 26.58 -6.04 0.10
N LEU A 198 26.03 -6.67 1.14
CA LEU A 198 24.70 -6.37 1.67
C LEU A 198 24.77 -5.29 2.76
N VAL A 199 23.64 -4.65 3.06
CA VAL A 199 23.53 -3.74 4.21
C VAL A 199 23.25 -4.59 5.46
N PRO A 200 24.16 -4.65 6.45
CA PRO A 200 23.97 -5.51 7.62
C PRO A 200 22.69 -5.18 8.39
N GLY A 201 21.97 -6.21 8.82
CA GLY A 201 20.70 -6.09 9.53
C GLY A 201 19.49 -5.69 8.68
N GLN A 202 19.64 -5.43 7.37
CA GLN A 202 18.52 -5.15 6.47
C GLN A 202 18.28 -6.32 5.50
N PRO A 203 17.04 -6.79 5.33
CA PRO A 203 16.75 -7.79 4.32
C PRO A 203 16.93 -7.22 2.91
N ALA A 204 17.65 -7.94 2.05
CA ALA A 204 17.84 -7.59 0.65
C ALA A 204 16.81 -8.27 -0.24
N SER A 205 16.15 -7.51 -1.12
CA SER A 205 15.33 -8.03 -2.21
C SER A 205 16.24 -8.35 -3.40
N ILE A 206 16.23 -9.61 -3.82
CA ILE A 206 17.04 -10.10 -4.93
C ILE A 206 16.12 -10.65 -6.00
N TRP A 207 16.30 -10.20 -7.24
CA TRP A 207 15.50 -10.68 -8.36
C TRP A 207 16.26 -10.65 -9.68
N TRP A 208 15.86 -11.52 -10.61
CA TRP A 208 16.35 -11.55 -11.98
C TRP A 208 15.22 -11.94 -12.93
N ALA A 209 15.39 -11.60 -14.21
CA ALA A 209 14.48 -12.06 -15.24
C ALA A 209 14.74 -13.55 -15.51
N THR A 210 13.71 -14.39 -15.38
CA THR A 210 13.81 -15.80 -15.79
C THR A 210 13.65 -15.85 -17.30
N ARG A 211 14.74 -16.08 -18.02
CA ARG A 211 14.69 -16.36 -19.46
C ARG A 211 14.12 -17.76 -19.66
N GLU A 212 12.81 -17.87 -19.59
CA GLU A 212 12.11 -18.89 -20.36
C GLU A 212 12.04 -18.32 -21.77
N THR A 213 12.91 -18.81 -22.66
CA THR A 213 12.66 -18.73 -24.10
C THR A 213 11.49 -19.66 -24.40
N ALA A 214 10.30 -19.34 -23.89
CA ALA A 214 9.11 -19.63 -24.65
C ALA A 214 9.25 -18.75 -25.88
N LEU A 215 9.26 -19.36 -27.07
CA LEU A 215 8.84 -18.67 -28.29
C LEU A 215 7.75 -17.69 -27.88
N GLN A 216 7.96 -16.38 -28.10
CA GLN A 216 6.85 -15.46 -28.03
C GLN A 216 5.79 -16.07 -28.94
N ALA A 217 4.78 -16.72 -28.34
CA ALA A 217 3.49 -16.75 -28.97
C ALA A 217 3.26 -15.28 -29.31
N PRO A 218 2.99 -14.95 -30.59
CA PRO A 218 2.80 -13.56 -31.00
C PRO A 218 1.91 -12.91 -29.94
N PRO A 219 2.28 -11.71 -29.43
CA PRO A 219 1.62 -11.09 -28.29
C PRO A 219 0.13 -11.34 -28.44
N LYS A 220 -0.43 -12.12 -27.49
CA LYS A 220 -1.83 -12.54 -27.59
C LYS A 220 -2.61 -11.27 -27.84
N GLU A 221 -3.22 -11.18 -29.02
CA GLU A 221 -3.95 -9.98 -29.43
C GLU A 221 -4.89 -9.62 -28.29
N VAL A 222 -4.75 -8.40 -27.75
CA VAL A 222 -5.54 -7.98 -26.61
C VAL A 222 -6.98 -7.88 -27.07
N ARG A 223 -7.85 -8.67 -26.44
CA ARG A 223 -9.28 -8.68 -26.73
C ARG A 223 -10.00 -8.19 -25.49
N PHE A 224 -10.82 -7.17 -25.66
CA PHE A 224 -11.55 -6.56 -24.56
C PHE A 224 -12.91 -6.05 -25.04
N LEU A 225 -13.80 -5.89 -24.06
CA LEU A 225 -15.12 -5.30 -24.23
C LEU A 225 -15.14 -3.96 -23.48
N ALA A 226 -15.77 -2.96 -24.07
CA ALA A 226 -15.94 -1.65 -23.44
C ALA A 226 -17.44 -1.36 -23.23
N ASP A 227 -17.78 -0.87 -22.04
CA ASP A 227 -19.08 -0.30 -21.73
C ASP A 227 -18.90 1.16 -21.31
N ILE A 228 -19.50 2.09 -22.05
CA ILE A 228 -19.26 3.53 -21.90
C ILE A 228 -20.57 4.22 -21.53
N LYS A 229 -20.61 4.80 -20.34
CA LYS A 229 -21.75 5.58 -19.86
C LYS A 229 -21.40 7.06 -19.95
N THR A 230 -22.08 7.78 -20.82
CA THR A 230 -21.74 9.16 -21.17
C THR A 230 -22.80 10.13 -20.68
N LEU A 231 -22.40 11.08 -19.84
CA LEU A 231 -23.18 12.28 -19.55
C LEU A 231 -22.78 13.37 -20.53
N ILE A 232 -23.77 13.97 -21.19
CA ILE A 232 -23.61 15.16 -22.02
C ILE A 232 -24.33 16.30 -21.33
N SER A 233 -23.59 17.32 -20.94
CA SER A 233 -24.11 18.52 -20.31
C SER A 233 -23.95 19.70 -21.26
N VAL A 234 -25.08 20.30 -21.65
CA VAL A 234 -25.09 21.51 -22.48
C VAL A 234 -25.26 22.72 -21.57
N SER A 235 -24.37 23.70 -21.65
CA SER A 235 -24.47 24.97 -20.92
C SER A 235 -24.56 26.17 -21.88
N GLU A 236 -24.48 27.38 -21.35
CA GLU A 236 -24.51 28.61 -22.16
C GLU A 236 -23.28 28.82 -23.03
N SER A 237 -22.12 28.31 -22.63
CA SER A 237 -20.83 28.59 -23.29
C SER A 237 -20.04 27.35 -23.66
N GLU A 238 -20.42 26.18 -23.16
CA GLU A 238 -19.66 24.94 -23.36
C GLU A 238 -20.58 23.71 -23.42
N LEU A 239 -20.06 22.66 -24.05
CA LEU A 239 -20.58 21.30 -23.97
C LEU A 239 -19.56 20.47 -23.22
N ARG A 240 -19.99 19.87 -22.10
CA ARG A 240 -19.17 19.00 -21.27
C ARG A 240 -19.59 17.55 -21.45
N ILE A 241 -18.59 16.68 -21.43
CA ILE A 241 -18.77 15.24 -21.54
C ILE A 241 -18.08 14.60 -20.34
N GLY A 242 -18.85 13.84 -19.57
CA GLY A 242 -18.32 12.94 -18.55
C GLY A 242 -18.58 11.50 -18.96
N ALA A 243 -17.53 10.73 -19.24
CA ALA A 243 -17.64 9.34 -19.64
C ALA A 243 -17.08 8.40 -18.58
N LEU A 244 -17.93 7.52 -18.05
CA LEU A 244 -17.53 6.37 -17.25
C LEU A 244 -17.31 5.18 -18.18
N ALA A 245 -16.05 4.83 -18.40
CA ALA A 245 -15.67 3.71 -19.22
C ALA A 245 -15.29 2.51 -18.35
N ASP A 246 -15.97 1.39 -18.57
CA ASP A 246 -15.68 0.10 -17.96
C ASP A 246 -15.12 -0.84 -19.04
N VAL A 247 -13.87 -1.27 -18.86
CA VAL A 247 -13.14 -2.08 -19.82
C VAL A 247 -12.82 -3.44 -19.23
N ASN A 248 -13.36 -4.48 -19.86
CA ASN A 248 -13.17 -5.88 -19.45
C ASN A 248 -12.28 -6.59 -20.46
N VAL A 249 -11.06 -6.91 -20.04
CA VAL A 249 -10.09 -7.68 -20.82
C VAL A 249 -10.50 -9.15 -20.79
N VAL A 250 -10.69 -9.72 -21.98
CA VAL A 250 -11.08 -11.12 -22.19
C VAL A 250 -9.84 -11.98 -22.47
N GLN A 251 -8.83 -11.39 -23.15
CA GLN A 251 -7.58 -12.06 -23.49
C GLN A 251 -6.45 -11.03 -23.61
N GLY A 252 -5.27 -11.42 -23.15
CA GLY A 252 -4.06 -10.58 -23.20
C GLY A 252 -3.89 -9.72 -21.95
N GLU A 253 -2.81 -8.95 -21.94
CA GLU A 253 -2.48 -7.99 -20.89
C GLU A 253 -2.23 -6.64 -21.57
N PRO A 254 -3.20 -5.71 -21.57
CA PRO A 254 -3.00 -4.40 -22.17
C PRO A 254 -1.99 -3.59 -21.35
N SER A 255 -1.03 -2.96 -22.03
CA SER A 255 -0.22 -1.88 -21.46
C SER A 255 -0.85 -0.50 -21.67
N GLU A 256 -1.77 -0.39 -22.62
CA GLU A 256 -2.44 0.87 -22.96
C GLU A 256 -3.81 0.66 -23.60
N PHE A 257 -4.65 1.68 -23.52
CA PHE A 257 -5.89 1.82 -24.29
C PHE A 257 -5.87 3.11 -25.10
N GLU A 258 -6.32 3.03 -26.35
CA GLU A 258 -6.41 4.20 -27.23
C GLU A 258 -7.87 4.60 -27.44
N ILE A 259 -8.16 5.89 -27.23
CA ILE A 259 -9.50 6.46 -27.38
C ILE A 259 -9.45 7.55 -28.45
N ALA A 260 -10.41 7.53 -29.37
CA ALA A 260 -10.59 8.61 -30.32
C ALA A 260 -11.24 9.83 -29.64
N ILE A 261 -10.55 10.96 -29.68
CA ILE A 261 -11.05 12.26 -29.19
C ILE A 261 -11.80 12.93 -30.35
N PRO A 262 -13.06 13.36 -30.13
CA PRO A 262 -13.81 14.09 -31.15
C PRO A 262 -13.14 15.42 -31.51
N GLU A 263 -13.33 15.88 -32.74
CA GLU A 263 -12.83 17.21 -33.16
C GLU A 263 -13.41 18.32 -32.29
N ASP A 264 -12.61 19.35 -32.04
CA ASP A 264 -12.95 20.52 -31.21
C ASP A 264 -13.18 20.25 -29.71
N TYR A 265 -12.91 19.03 -29.21
CA TYR A 265 -12.95 18.73 -27.77
C TYR A 265 -11.56 18.69 -27.15
N GLU A 266 -11.43 19.31 -25.98
CA GLU A 266 -10.24 19.23 -25.13
C GLU A 266 -10.49 18.26 -23.97
N VAL A 267 -9.50 17.43 -23.65
CA VAL A 267 -9.56 16.51 -22.50
C VAL A 267 -9.21 17.28 -21.24
N THR A 268 -10.17 17.43 -20.33
CA THR A 268 -10.00 18.21 -19.08
C THR A 268 -9.54 17.36 -17.91
N GLY A 269 -9.77 16.06 -17.96
CA GLY A 269 -9.30 15.15 -16.93
C GLY A 269 -9.54 13.68 -17.26
N VAL A 270 -8.66 12.83 -16.74
CA VAL A 270 -8.85 11.38 -16.76
C VAL A 270 -8.43 10.81 -15.41
N THR A 271 -9.27 9.97 -14.84
CA THR A 271 -8.97 9.30 -13.57
C THR A 271 -9.34 7.82 -13.66
N GLY A 272 -8.60 6.96 -12.97
CA GLY A 272 -8.86 5.52 -12.92
C GLY A 272 -7.84 4.82 -12.02
N ALA A 273 -8.26 3.76 -11.32
CA ALA A 273 -7.41 3.10 -10.32
C ALA A 273 -6.19 2.38 -10.94
N SER A 274 -6.32 1.90 -12.18
CA SER A 274 -5.25 1.23 -12.93
C SER A 274 -4.49 2.17 -13.88
N LEU A 275 -4.77 3.47 -13.86
CA LEU A 275 -4.17 4.45 -14.76
C LEU A 275 -2.79 4.86 -14.25
N GLU A 276 -1.75 4.63 -15.06
CA GLU A 276 -0.38 5.09 -14.76
C GLU A 276 -0.13 6.49 -15.30
N SER A 277 -0.50 6.73 -16.56
CA SER A 277 -0.36 8.03 -17.20
C SER A 277 -1.29 8.20 -18.40
N THR A 278 -1.42 9.44 -18.86
CA THR A 278 -2.22 9.83 -20.02
C THR A 278 -1.39 10.64 -20.98
N GLU A 279 -1.48 10.31 -22.27
CA GLU A 279 -0.83 11.05 -23.35
C GLU A 279 -1.88 11.43 -24.40
N THR A 280 -2.00 12.72 -24.69
CA THR A 280 -2.92 13.24 -25.70
C THR A 280 -2.13 13.72 -26.91
N HIS A 281 -2.25 13.04 -28.04
CA HIS A 281 -1.59 13.40 -29.30
C HIS A 281 -2.65 13.65 -30.39
N GLY A 282 -2.88 14.92 -30.73
CA GLY A 282 -3.94 15.31 -31.66
C GLY A 282 -5.31 14.82 -31.16
N ASN A 283 -6.04 14.11 -32.03
CA ASN A 283 -7.37 13.56 -31.73
C ASN A 283 -7.32 12.15 -31.10
N GLN A 284 -6.23 11.81 -30.42
CA GLN A 284 -6.07 10.51 -29.77
C GLN A 284 -5.62 10.67 -28.31
N LEU A 285 -6.36 10.01 -27.41
CA LEU A 285 -6.03 9.88 -26.00
C LEU A 285 -5.49 8.46 -25.76
N THR A 286 -4.26 8.36 -25.29
CA THR A 286 -3.64 7.10 -24.88
C THR A 286 -3.63 7.02 -23.36
N LEU A 287 -4.25 5.97 -22.82
CA LEU A 287 -4.28 5.66 -21.39
C LEU A 287 -3.29 4.53 -21.12
N LYS A 288 -2.17 4.81 -20.44
CA LYS A 288 -1.21 3.78 -20.00
C LYS A 288 -1.70 3.16 -18.71
N VAL A 289 -1.73 1.82 -18.66
CA VAL A 289 -2.37 1.07 -17.58
C VAL A 289 -1.49 -0.03 -17.05
N THR A 290 -1.71 -0.42 -15.80
CA THR A 290 -0.98 -1.49 -15.15
C THR A 290 -1.87 -2.40 -14.33
N GLY A 291 -1.70 -3.70 -14.56
CA GLY A 291 -2.44 -4.76 -13.87
C GLY A 291 -3.97 -4.70 -14.09
N SER A 292 -4.63 -5.75 -13.65
CA SER A 292 -6.08 -6.00 -13.77
C SER A 292 -6.56 -6.52 -15.13
N GLN A 293 -7.63 -7.31 -15.07
CA GLN A 293 -8.46 -7.68 -16.22
C GLN A 293 -9.68 -6.75 -16.37
N HIS A 294 -9.89 -5.86 -15.39
CA HIS A 294 -11.02 -4.96 -15.31
C HIS A 294 -10.52 -3.55 -14.99
N HIS A 295 -10.84 -2.59 -15.86
CA HIS A 295 -10.39 -1.21 -15.73
C HIS A 295 -11.60 -0.28 -15.75
N GLN A 296 -11.56 0.75 -14.90
CA GLN A 296 -12.59 1.77 -14.83
C GLN A 296 -11.94 3.14 -14.93
N PHE A 297 -12.46 3.95 -15.86
CA PHE A 297 -11.99 5.30 -16.11
C PHE A 297 -13.15 6.30 -16.05
N LEU A 298 -12.90 7.46 -15.45
CA LEU A 298 -13.73 8.65 -15.64
C LEU A 298 -12.93 9.62 -16.53
N ILE A 299 -13.47 9.90 -17.72
CA ILE A 299 -12.87 10.77 -18.73
C ILE A 299 -13.77 11.99 -18.90
N SER A 300 -13.18 13.18 -18.78
CA SER A 300 -13.87 14.45 -18.93
C SER A 300 -13.35 15.19 -20.16
N LEU A 301 -14.26 15.68 -20.98
CA LEU A 301 -13.96 16.53 -22.14
C LEU A 301 -14.84 17.78 -22.13
N GLU A 302 -14.34 18.86 -22.71
CA GLU A 302 -15.10 20.08 -22.92
C GLU A 302 -14.88 20.65 -24.31
N ARG A 303 -15.90 21.35 -24.82
CA ARG A 303 -15.85 22.13 -26.05
C ARG A 303 -16.60 23.43 -25.85
N SER A 304 -15.98 24.56 -26.20
CA SER A 304 -16.70 25.84 -26.22
C SER A 304 -17.74 25.87 -27.34
N ILE A 305 -18.93 26.42 -27.06
CA ILE A 305 -20.03 26.48 -28.04
C ILE A 305 -20.59 27.89 -28.15
N THR A 306 -20.81 28.32 -29.40
CA THR A 306 -21.64 29.49 -29.75
C THR A 306 -22.88 29.11 -30.54
N ASP A 307 -22.97 27.83 -30.94
CA ASP A 307 -24.06 27.29 -31.74
C ASP A 307 -25.33 27.10 -30.91
N THR A 308 -26.45 26.83 -31.58
CA THR A 308 -27.72 26.41 -30.97
C THR A 308 -28.10 24.97 -31.31
N LYS A 309 -27.25 24.28 -32.07
CA LYS A 309 -27.39 22.88 -32.43
C LYS A 309 -26.03 22.26 -32.70
N THR A 310 -25.84 21.00 -32.33
CA THR A 310 -24.61 20.26 -32.62
C THR A 310 -24.88 18.75 -32.61
N THR A 311 -23.94 17.99 -33.16
CA THR A 311 -23.93 16.53 -33.01
C THR A 311 -23.12 16.20 -31.76
N ALA A 312 -23.73 15.48 -30.82
CA ALA A 312 -23.03 15.01 -29.65
C ALA A 312 -22.06 13.87 -30.02
N PRO A 313 -20.82 13.89 -29.51
CA PRO A 313 -19.88 12.84 -29.85
C PRO A 313 -19.98 11.65 -28.91
N PHE A 314 -19.51 10.50 -29.39
CA PHE A 314 -19.43 9.26 -28.63
C PHE A 314 -18.00 8.75 -28.59
N LEU A 315 -17.39 8.71 -27.40
CA LEU A 315 -16.08 8.12 -27.22
C LEU A 315 -16.07 6.66 -27.71
N SER A 316 -14.91 6.23 -28.19
CA SER A 316 -14.70 4.87 -28.70
C SER A 316 -13.28 4.44 -28.38
N PHE A 317 -13.16 3.25 -27.81
CA PHE A 317 -11.91 2.55 -27.61
C PHE A 317 -11.52 1.81 -28.89
N LYS A 318 -10.36 2.14 -29.44
CA LYS A 318 -9.84 1.43 -30.61
C LYS A 318 -9.62 -0.04 -30.26
N LYS A 319 -9.99 -0.93 -31.19
CA LYS A 319 -9.85 -2.40 -31.07
C LYS A 319 -10.74 -3.07 -30.00
N ALA A 320 -11.69 -2.35 -29.41
CA ALA A 320 -12.73 -2.99 -28.60
C ALA A 320 -13.52 -3.99 -29.45
N GLN A 321 -13.70 -5.22 -28.98
CA GLN A 321 -14.47 -6.24 -29.69
C GLN A 321 -15.98 -5.97 -29.67
N ARG A 322 -16.43 -5.32 -28.59
CA ARG A 322 -17.81 -4.89 -28.39
C ARG A 322 -17.80 -3.59 -27.62
N GLU A 323 -18.59 -2.64 -28.09
CA GLU A 323 -18.85 -1.40 -27.38
C GLU A 323 -20.35 -1.25 -27.13
N THR A 324 -20.70 -1.19 -25.86
CA THR A 324 -22.06 -0.86 -25.40
C THR A 324 -22.02 0.42 -24.60
N GLY A 325 -23.18 1.02 -24.39
CA GLY A 325 -23.23 2.19 -23.54
C GLY A 325 -24.60 2.79 -23.34
N GLU A 326 -24.61 3.74 -22.43
CA GLU A 326 -25.75 4.57 -22.08
C GLU A 326 -25.35 6.04 -22.25
N VAL A 327 -26.33 6.86 -22.58
CA VAL A 327 -26.14 8.29 -22.81
C VAL A 327 -27.21 9.02 -22.02
N LEU A 328 -26.79 9.92 -21.16
CA LEU A 328 -27.66 10.81 -20.41
C LEU A 328 -27.40 12.24 -20.87
N VAL A 329 -28.46 12.98 -21.15
CA VAL A 329 -28.36 14.34 -21.64
C VAL A 329 -29.02 15.28 -20.65
N GLU A 330 -28.30 16.32 -20.23
CA GLU A 330 -28.80 17.39 -19.38
C GLU A 330 -28.53 18.77 -19.99
N GLY A 331 -29.39 19.73 -19.65
CA GLY A 331 -29.18 21.15 -19.94
C GLY A 331 -29.00 21.91 -18.63
N ALA A 332 -27.97 22.73 -18.54
CA ALA A 332 -27.70 23.59 -17.40
C ALA A 332 -28.38 24.96 -17.59
N GLY A 333 -29.10 25.44 -16.57
CA GLY A 333 -29.81 26.72 -16.61
C GLY A 333 -31.16 26.67 -17.36
N THR A 334 -31.68 27.83 -17.76
CA THR A 334 -32.97 27.97 -18.43
C THR A 334 -32.87 27.70 -19.93
N MET A 335 -32.80 26.41 -20.31
CA MET A 335 -32.84 26.01 -21.71
C MET A 335 -33.80 24.83 -21.96
N GLU A 336 -34.44 24.85 -23.13
CA GLU A 336 -35.13 23.70 -23.69
C GLU A 336 -34.18 22.96 -24.61
N LEU A 337 -33.86 21.70 -24.29
CA LEU A 337 -32.97 20.85 -25.07
C LEU A 337 -33.77 19.75 -25.78
N THR A 338 -33.67 19.73 -27.10
CA THR A 338 -34.19 18.67 -27.95
C THR A 338 -33.05 17.73 -28.33
N ALA A 339 -33.24 16.45 -28.07
CA ALA A 339 -32.27 15.39 -28.36
C ALA A 339 -32.88 14.40 -29.35
N THR A 340 -32.36 14.36 -30.57
CA THR A 340 -32.87 13.51 -31.65
C THR A 340 -31.90 12.36 -31.91
N GLU A 341 -32.33 11.14 -31.62
CA GLU A 341 -31.57 9.92 -31.87
C GLU A 341 -31.51 9.56 -33.36
N GLY A 342 -30.42 8.89 -33.74
CA GLY A 342 -30.24 8.31 -35.07
C GLY A 342 -29.30 7.10 -35.06
N GLY A 343 -29.36 6.31 -36.13
CA GLY A 343 -28.62 5.06 -36.25
C GLY A 343 -28.96 4.08 -35.13
N GLY A 344 -27.93 3.49 -34.52
CA GLY A 344 -28.05 2.43 -33.53
C GLY A 344 -28.42 2.90 -32.11
N LEU A 345 -28.74 4.18 -31.94
CA LEU A 345 -29.10 4.78 -30.66
C LEU A 345 -30.60 4.58 -30.38
N LYS A 346 -30.94 4.08 -29.20
CA LYS A 346 -32.32 3.83 -28.78
C LYS A 346 -32.66 4.62 -27.53
N ARG A 347 -33.74 5.42 -27.61
CA ARG A 347 -34.27 6.18 -26.48
C ARG A 347 -34.78 5.25 -25.37
N MET A 348 -34.64 5.68 -24.12
CA MET A 348 -35.11 4.99 -22.92
C MET A 348 -35.60 6.00 -21.87
N ASP A 349 -36.25 5.52 -20.81
CA ASP A 349 -36.59 6.36 -19.66
C ASP A 349 -35.33 6.71 -18.87
N VAL A 350 -35.22 7.97 -18.42
CA VAL A 350 -34.12 8.44 -17.57
C VAL A 350 -33.95 7.56 -16.32
N LYS A 351 -35.02 7.03 -15.74
CA LYS A 351 -34.99 6.17 -14.55
C LYS A 351 -34.35 4.80 -14.81
N GLU A 352 -34.34 4.34 -16.06
CA GLU A 352 -33.73 3.06 -16.45
C GLU A 352 -32.20 3.18 -16.59
N THR A 353 -31.66 4.40 -16.65
CA THR A 353 -30.20 4.59 -16.72
C THR A 353 -29.49 4.18 -15.44
N SER A 354 -28.23 3.79 -15.60
CA SER A 354 -27.33 3.42 -14.52
C SER A 354 -27.32 4.46 -13.41
N VAL A 355 -27.35 3.98 -12.16
CA VAL A 355 -27.28 4.84 -10.97
C VAL A 355 -26.00 5.69 -10.99
N TYR A 356 -24.88 5.13 -11.45
CA TYR A 356 -23.60 5.85 -11.54
C TYR A 356 -23.64 6.98 -12.58
N LEU A 357 -24.31 6.77 -13.71
CA LEU A 357 -24.49 7.79 -14.74
C LEU A 357 -25.39 8.92 -14.25
N ARG A 358 -26.48 8.60 -13.55
CA ARG A 358 -27.35 9.62 -12.92
C ARG A 358 -26.65 10.39 -11.80
N ALA A 359 -25.74 9.75 -11.08
CA ALA A 359 -24.97 10.40 -10.02
C ALA A 359 -23.96 11.43 -10.54
N LEU A 360 -23.59 11.35 -11.83
CA LEU A 360 -22.75 12.37 -12.48
C LEU A 360 -23.54 13.63 -12.90
N ALA A 361 -24.86 13.52 -13.07
CA ALA A 361 -25.69 14.63 -13.51
C ALA A 361 -25.76 15.72 -12.43
N HIS A 362 -25.57 16.97 -12.85
CA HIS A 362 -25.65 18.13 -11.97
C HIS A 362 -26.96 18.92 -12.16
N SER A 363 -27.68 18.65 -13.25
CA SER A 363 -28.96 19.25 -13.59
C SER A 363 -30.03 18.18 -13.80
N SER A 364 -31.28 18.58 -14.04
CA SER A 364 -32.33 17.62 -14.35
C SER A 364 -32.07 17.00 -15.73
N PRO A 365 -31.90 15.66 -15.83
CA PRO A 365 -31.70 15.03 -17.13
C PRO A 365 -32.96 15.13 -17.99
N GLN A 366 -32.77 15.42 -19.27
CA GLN A 366 -33.86 15.67 -20.23
C GLN A 366 -34.08 14.50 -21.19
N ALA A 367 -33.05 13.72 -21.48
CA ALA A 367 -33.16 12.54 -22.34
C ALA A 367 -32.14 11.46 -21.96
N ALA A 368 -32.50 10.21 -22.21
CA ALA A 368 -31.64 9.05 -21.99
C ALA A 368 -31.71 8.09 -23.18
N PHE A 369 -30.57 7.46 -23.47
CA PHE A 369 -30.42 6.55 -24.59
C PHE A 369 -29.49 5.39 -24.23
N ARG A 370 -29.60 4.30 -24.99
CA ARG A 370 -28.64 3.18 -25.02
C ARG A 370 -28.19 2.93 -26.43
N PHE A 371 -26.97 2.43 -26.56
CA PHE A 371 -26.48 1.92 -27.82
C PHE A 371 -25.73 0.61 -27.63
N HIS A 372 -25.72 -0.15 -28.71
CA HIS A 372 -24.80 -1.26 -28.91
C HIS A 372 -24.15 -1.01 -30.27
N ARG A 373 -22.88 -0.61 -30.28
CA ARG A 373 -22.20 -0.20 -31.51
C ARG A 373 -22.08 -1.41 -32.43
N GLN A 374 -22.55 -1.27 -33.67
CA GLN A 374 -22.40 -2.29 -34.70
C GLN A 374 -21.48 -1.75 -35.80
N PRO A 375 -20.71 -2.62 -36.49
CA PRO A 375 -19.79 -2.17 -37.55
C PRO A 375 -20.47 -1.34 -38.66
N ASN A 376 -21.74 -1.63 -38.94
CA ASN A 376 -22.51 -1.01 -40.03
C ASN A 376 -23.44 0.11 -39.55
N GLU A 377 -23.50 0.38 -38.25
CA GLU A 377 -24.46 1.31 -37.67
C GLU A 377 -23.82 2.07 -36.50
N GLN A 378 -23.52 3.35 -36.73
CA GLN A 378 -22.97 4.23 -35.71
C GLN A 378 -24.08 4.98 -34.98
N PRO A 379 -24.07 5.04 -33.63
CA PRO A 379 -25.02 5.85 -32.89
C PRO A 379 -24.78 7.32 -33.21
N THR A 380 -25.85 8.06 -33.52
CA THR A 380 -25.80 9.50 -33.71
C THR A 380 -26.83 10.18 -32.82
N LEU A 381 -26.48 11.36 -32.31
CA LEU A 381 -27.35 12.16 -31.45
C LEU A 381 -27.22 13.61 -31.85
N MET A 382 -28.30 14.18 -32.38
CA MET A 382 -28.39 15.60 -32.66
C MET A 382 -28.98 16.30 -31.46
N LEU A 383 -28.30 17.34 -30.99
CA LEU A 383 -28.76 18.22 -29.93
C LEU A 383 -29.13 19.57 -30.54
N ALA A 384 -30.27 20.11 -30.15
CA ALA A 384 -30.70 21.47 -30.46
C ALA A 384 -31.25 22.10 -29.19
N TRP A 385 -30.89 23.35 -28.89
CA TRP A 385 -31.35 24.03 -27.70
C TRP A 385 -31.84 25.44 -27.99
N THR A 386 -32.89 25.81 -27.26
CA THR A 386 -33.39 27.19 -27.20
C THR A 386 -33.16 27.72 -25.80
N ARG A 387 -32.46 28.85 -25.71
CA ARG A 387 -32.19 29.52 -24.45
C ARG A 387 -33.35 30.43 -24.10
N PHE A 388 -33.76 30.42 -22.85
CA PHE A 388 -34.66 31.41 -22.30
C PHE A 388 -33.86 32.35 -21.41
N PRO A 389 -34.15 33.65 -21.43
CA PRO A 389 -33.55 34.56 -20.46
C PRO A 389 -33.93 34.08 -19.05
N ASP A 390 -32.94 34.06 -18.16
CA ASP A 390 -33.19 33.84 -16.74
C ASP A 390 -34.24 34.87 -16.30
N SER A 391 -35.42 34.38 -15.93
CA SER A 391 -36.40 35.23 -15.28
C SER A 391 -35.79 35.68 -13.96
N SER A 392 -35.77 36.98 -13.68
CA SER A 392 -35.27 37.50 -12.41
C SER A 392 -36.13 36.96 -11.27
N VAL A 393 -35.70 35.84 -10.69
CA VAL A 393 -36.29 35.34 -9.45
C VAL A 393 -35.89 36.32 -8.35
N LEU A 394 -36.85 36.70 -7.51
CA LEU A 394 -36.59 37.60 -6.39
C LEU A 394 -35.50 36.99 -5.51
N ALA A 395 -34.29 37.54 -5.56
CA ALA A 395 -33.10 37.00 -4.92
C ALA A 395 -33.29 36.77 -3.41
N ALA A 396 -34.12 37.59 -2.78
CA ALA A 396 -34.56 37.40 -1.41
C ALA A 396 -35.84 38.20 -1.17
N VAL A 397 -36.73 37.68 -0.32
CA VAL A 397 -37.92 38.41 0.12
C VAL A 397 -37.81 38.63 1.63
N ALA A 398 -37.97 39.88 2.08
CA ALA A 398 -38.13 40.18 3.49
C ALA A 398 -39.52 39.68 3.93
N GLU A 399 -39.55 38.59 4.67
CA GLU A 399 -40.80 37.95 5.12
C GLU A 399 -41.45 38.75 6.25
N SER A 400 -40.62 39.37 7.11
CA SER A 400 -41.09 40.29 8.13
C SER A 400 -40.03 41.34 8.46
N ALA A 401 -40.50 42.51 8.90
CA ALA A 401 -39.68 43.61 9.37
C ALA A 401 -40.20 44.06 10.74
N ALA A 402 -39.31 44.09 11.74
CA ALA A 402 -39.56 44.77 12.99
C ALA A 402 -38.79 46.09 12.96
N VAL A 403 -39.52 47.20 13.00
CA VAL A 403 -38.96 48.55 12.97
C VAL A 403 -39.16 49.18 14.32
N THR A 404 -38.06 49.54 14.98
CA THR A 404 -38.08 50.22 16.27
C THR A 404 -37.48 51.60 16.08
N THR A 405 -38.29 52.64 16.33
CA THR A 405 -37.82 54.03 16.30
C THR A 405 -37.82 54.58 17.72
N LEU A 406 -36.64 54.99 18.19
CA LEU A 406 -36.49 55.73 19.43
C LEU A 406 -36.53 57.23 19.11
N VAL A 407 -37.39 57.96 19.83
CA VAL A 407 -37.49 59.42 19.74
C VAL A 407 -37.01 60.01 21.06
N THR A 408 -35.99 60.87 21.02
CA THR A 408 -35.47 61.53 22.23
C THR A 408 -36.33 62.74 22.60
N SER A 409 -36.24 63.19 23.84
CA SER A 409 -36.92 64.41 24.32
C SER A 409 -36.47 65.69 23.61
N GLU A 410 -35.33 65.66 22.92
CA GLU A 410 -34.84 66.74 22.05
C GLU A 410 -35.42 66.69 20.61
N GLY A 411 -36.27 65.70 20.30
CA GLY A 411 -36.87 65.51 18.98
C GLY A 411 -35.98 64.79 17.96
N LYS A 412 -34.87 64.17 18.38
CA LYS A 412 -34.02 63.35 17.50
C LYS A 412 -34.59 61.93 17.41
N THR A 413 -34.50 61.33 16.24
CA THR A 413 -34.97 59.95 16.01
C THR A 413 -33.83 59.03 15.59
N LEU A 414 -33.85 57.81 16.10
CA LEU A 414 -32.99 56.72 15.66
C LEU A 414 -33.89 55.52 15.35
N THR A 415 -33.79 55.00 14.13
CA THR A 415 -34.59 53.85 13.69
C THR A 415 -33.69 52.65 13.47
N GLU A 416 -34.00 51.56 14.15
CA GLU A 416 -33.43 50.24 13.91
C GLU A 416 -34.45 49.40 13.13
N ILE A 417 -34.01 48.78 12.04
CA ILE A 417 -34.82 47.86 11.24
C ILE A 417 -34.21 46.48 11.33
N LYS A 418 -34.96 45.52 11.87
CA LYS A 418 -34.58 44.12 11.89
C LYS A 418 -35.44 43.35 10.90
N LEU A 419 -34.80 42.80 9.87
CA LEU A 419 -35.46 42.03 8.81
C LEU A 419 -35.25 40.53 9.03
N THR A 420 -36.32 39.75 8.86
CA THR A 420 -36.21 38.30 8.63
C THR A 420 -36.31 38.09 7.13
N VAL A 421 -35.21 37.64 6.53
CA VAL A 421 -35.10 37.48 5.08
C VAL A 421 -35.13 36.00 4.75
N LYS A 422 -36.04 35.61 3.85
CA LYS A 422 -36.09 34.26 3.30
C LYS A 422 -35.38 34.26 1.96
N ASN A 423 -34.30 33.50 1.88
CA ASN A 423 -33.59 33.23 0.64
C ASN A 423 -34.40 32.19 -0.17
N GLN A 424 -34.56 32.41 -1.47
CA GLN A 424 -35.25 31.48 -2.38
C GLN A 424 -34.29 30.80 -3.38
N ALA A 425 -32.99 30.81 -3.11
CA ALA A 425 -32.00 30.06 -3.91
C ALA A 425 -32.30 28.55 -3.95
#